data_AF-A0AAD8E680-F1
#
_entry.id   AF-A0AAD8E680-F1
#
_cell.length_a   1.000
_cell.length_b   1.000
_cell.length_c   1.000
_cell.angle_alpha   90.00
_cell.angle_beta   90.00
_cell.angle_gamma   90.00
#
_symmetry.space_group_name_H-M   'P 1'
#
loop_
_entity.id
_entity.type
_entity.pdbx_description
1 polymer ?
#
loop_
_entity_poly.entity_id
_entity_poly.type
_entity_poly.pdbx_seq_one_letter_code
_entity_poly.pdbx_strand_id
1 'polypeptide(L)' 'MSERGTCARNGTQFRCDCGPGYGGPLCQHNLDECVSSPCVHGICVDQQDGYRCFCQP' A
#
# COMPACT_ATOMS: atom_id res chain seq x y z
N MET A 1 -2.78 14.91 -10.46
CA MET A 1 -2.98 13.52 -10.91
C MET A 1 -2.39 12.68 -9.78
N SER A 2 -3.20 12.02 -8.95
CA SER A 2 -2.63 11.19 -7.89
C SER A 2 -2.12 9.91 -8.53
N GLU A 3 -0.80 9.73 -8.58
CA GLU A 3 -0.15 8.57 -9.20
C GLU A 3 -0.22 7.29 -8.33
N ARG A 4 -0.85 7.37 -7.14
CA ARG A 4 -0.86 6.33 -6.10
C ARG A 4 -2.27 5.89 -5.66
N GLY A 5 -3.30 6.37 -6.36
CA GLY A 5 -4.70 6.10 -6.03
C GLY A 5 -5.68 7.03 -6.74
N THR A 6 -6.94 6.62 -6.79
CA THR A 6 -8.01 7.42 -7.41
C THR A 6 -8.70 8.27 -6.34
N CYS A 7 -8.44 9.57 -6.37
CA CYS A 7 -9.09 10.50 -5.45
C CYS A 7 -10.44 10.97 -5.97
N ALA A 8 -11.50 10.61 -5.24
CA ALA A 8 -12.86 10.99 -5.58
C ALA A 8 -13.48 11.87 -4.48
N ARG A 9 -14.18 12.92 -4.89
CA ARG A 9 -14.96 13.72 -3.96
C ARG A 9 -16.21 12.94 -3.56
N ASN A 10 -16.30 12.51 -2.31
CA ASN A 10 -17.45 11.79 -1.76
C ASN A 10 -18.32 12.79 -0.97
N GLY A 11 -19.08 13.61 -1.70
CA GLY A 11 -19.92 14.66 -1.12
C GLY A 11 -19.11 15.83 -0.53
N THR A 12 -19.22 16.03 0.78
CA THR A 12 -18.46 17.06 1.54
C THR A 12 -17.07 16.60 1.96
N GLN A 13 -16.76 15.30 1.84
CA GLN A 13 -15.50 14.73 2.25
C GLN A 13 -14.67 14.27 1.05
N PHE A 14 -13.37 14.48 1.12
CA PHE A 14 -12.43 14.01 0.10
C PHE A 14 -11.92 12.64 0.52
N ARG A 15 -12.14 11.61 -0.30
CA ARG A 15 -11.67 10.26 -0.02
C ARG A 15 -10.88 9.76 -1.22
N CYS A 16 -9.64 9.36 -0.99
CA CYS A 16 -8.88 8.65 -2.01
C CYS A 16 -9.05 7.15 -1.83
N ASP A 17 -9.31 6.49 -2.95
CA ASP A 17 -9.20 5.04 -3.07
C ASP A 17 -7.74 4.72 -3.37
N CYS A 18 -7.03 4.25 -2.35
CA CYS A 18 -5.60 4.03 -2.40
C CYS A 18 -5.30 2.68 -3.04
N GLY A 19 -4.25 2.65 -3.86
CA GLY A 19 -3.73 1.37 -4.34
C GLY A 19 -3.24 0.50 -3.17
N PRO A 20 -3.06 -0.81 -3.39
CA PRO A 20 -2.33 -1.67 -2.45
C PRO A 20 -0.96 -1.04 -2.15
N GLY A 21 -0.47 -1.09 -0.91
CA GLY A 21 0.73 -0.34 -0.52
C GLY A 21 0.46 1.00 0.14
N TYR A 22 -0.78 1.53 0.12
CA TYR A 22 -1.03 2.92 0.54
C TYR A 22 -2.22 3.14 1.45
N GLY A 23 -2.05 4.11 2.35
CA GLY A 23 -3.05 4.53 3.31
C GLY A 23 -3.08 6.03 3.56
N GLY A 24 -4.11 6.46 4.28
CA GLY A 24 -4.37 7.85 4.62
C GLY A 24 -5.39 8.54 3.71
N PRO A 25 -5.84 9.76 4.08
CA PRO A 25 -6.85 10.50 3.34
C PRO A 25 -6.49 10.77 1.86
N LEU A 26 -5.20 10.87 1.55
CA LEU A 26 -4.65 11.19 0.24
C LEU A 26 -3.72 10.08 -0.29
N CYS A 27 -3.72 8.88 0.29
CA CYS A 27 -2.78 7.81 -0.06
C CYS A 27 -1.32 8.26 0.08
N GLN A 28 -1.05 9.15 1.04
CA GLN A 28 0.27 9.71 1.27
C GLN A 28 1.16 8.84 2.16
N HIS A 29 0.57 7.87 2.86
CA HIS A 29 1.32 6.93 3.69
C HIS A 29 1.57 5.65 2.89
N ASN A 30 2.83 5.25 2.76
CA ASN A 30 3.15 3.87 2.37
C ASN A 30 2.79 2.98 3.57
N LEU A 31 1.98 1.96 3.34
CA LEU A 31 1.70 0.92 4.32
C LEU A 31 2.79 -0.13 4.16
N ASP A 32 3.47 -0.46 5.25
CA ASP A 32 4.43 -1.56 5.24
C ASP A 32 3.66 -2.87 5.38
N GLU A 33 3.41 -3.54 4.26
CA GLU A 33 2.70 -4.84 4.27
C GLU A 33 3.53 -5.96 4.94
N CYS A 34 4.83 -5.77 5.11
CA CYS A 34 5.70 -6.75 5.77
C CYS A 34 5.51 -6.79 7.29
N VAL A 35 4.90 -5.78 7.90
CA VAL A 35 4.59 -5.77 9.34
C VAL A 35 3.70 -6.94 9.74
N SER A 36 2.81 -7.38 8.85
CA SER A 36 1.94 -8.53 9.08
C SER A 36 2.66 -9.88 8.91
N SER A 37 3.95 -9.87 8.59
CA SER A 37 4.76 -11.06 8.29
C SER A 37 4.08 -12.02 7.30
N PRO A 38 3.65 -11.54 6.10
CA PRO A 38 2.92 -12.37 5.14
C PRO A 38 3.80 -13.47 4.50
N CYS A 39 5.12 -13.33 4.55
CA CYS A 39 6.06 -14.30 3.98
C CYS A 39 6.39 -15.39 5.01
N VAL A 40 5.92 -16.62 4.77
CA VAL A 40 6.12 -17.75 5.68
C VAL A 40 7.54 -18.33 5.61
N HIS A 41 8.12 -18.43 4.41
CA HIS A 41 9.47 -18.98 4.18
C HIS A 41 10.31 -18.07 3.27
N GLY A 42 10.48 -16.81 3.69
CA GLY A 42 11.26 -15.87 2.92
C GLY A 42 11.40 -14.52 3.60
N ILE A 43 12.18 -13.65 2.99
CA ILE A 43 12.34 -12.26 3.39
C ILE A 43 11.22 -11.45 2.73
N CYS A 44 10.42 -10.78 3.54
CA CYS A 44 9.46 -9.80 3.04
C CYS A 44 10.18 -8.49 2.73
N VAL A 45 9.89 -7.91 1.56
CA VAL A 45 10.37 -6.59 1.15
C VAL A 45 9.17 -5.75 0.75
N ASP A 46 8.97 -4.65 1.48
CA ASP A 46 7.98 -3.63 1.17
C ASP A 46 8.30 -2.99 -0.19
N GLN A 47 7.27 -2.82 -1.01
CA GLN A 47 7.37 -2.21 -2.34
C GLN A 47 6.31 -1.11 -2.48
N GLN A 48 6.51 -0.28 -3.49
CA GLN A 48 5.66 0.87 -3.74
C GLN A 48 4.21 0.52 -4.16
N ASP A 49 3.88 -0.75 -4.41
CA ASP A 49 2.54 -1.23 -4.78
C ASP A 49 2.16 -2.51 -4.02
N GLY A 50 2.72 -2.73 -2.83
CA GLY A 50 2.49 -3.92 -1.99
C GLY A 50 3.79 -4.54 -1.50
N TYR A 51 3.82 -5.85 -1.24
CA TYR A 51 5.03 -6.55 -0.78
C TYR A 51 5.49 -7.62 -1.76
N ARG A 52 6.79 -7.96 -1.67
CA ARG A 52 7.36 -9.12 -2.34
C ARG A 52 8.06 -10.03 -1.34
N CYS A 53 7.78 -11.32 -1.43
CA CYS A 53 8.51 -12.35 -0.69
C CYS A 53 9.68 -12.86 -1.53
N PHE A 54 10.88 -12.84 -0.95
CA PHE A 54 12.06 -13.49 -1.49
C PHE A 54 12.30 -14.79 -0.72
N CYS A 55 12.05 -15.92 -1.38
CA CYS A 55 12.45 -17.21 -0.82
C CYS A 55 13.98 -17.26 -0.73
N GLN A 56 14.50 -17.67 0.43
CA GLN A 56 15.91 -18.01 0.53
C GLN A 56 16.12 -19.41 -0.09
N PRO A 57 17.19 -19.61 -0.88
CA PRO A 57 17.49 -20.89 -1.52
C PRO A 57 17.83 -21.99 -0.51
#